data_AF-A0A661FW08-F1
#
_entry.id   AF-A0A661FW08-F1
#
_cell.length_a   1.000
_cell.length_b   1.000
_cell.length_c   1.000
_cell.angle_alpha   90.00
_cell.angle_beta   90.00
_cell.angle_gamma   90.00
#
_symmetry.space_group_name_H-M   'P 1'
#
loop_
_entity.id
_entity.type
_entity.pdbx_description
1 polymer ?
#
loop_
_entity_poly.entity_id
_entity_poly.type
_entity_poly.pdbx_seq_one_letter_code
_entity_poly.pdbx_strand_id
1 'polypeptide(L)' 'YNSLQRSQPTPGTDGIRVEFENAAFDDLMLWLGDLNRQHGLLVQSCSFSAVSADGQGRVNSTLTLER' A
#
# COMPACT_ATOMS: atom_id res chain seq x y z
N TYR A 1 0.54 -1.86 12.35
CA TYR A 1 1.15 -1.46 11.08
C TYR A 1 2.26 -0.44 11.35
N ASN A 2 3.50 -0.88 11.60
CA ASN A 2 4.63 0.01 11.92
C ASN A 2 5.37 0.53 10.66
N SER A 3 4.89 0.15 9.48
CA SER A 3 5.53 0.42 8.18
C SER A 3 4.83 1.54 7.38
N LEU A 4 3.64 2.00 7.81
CA LEU A 4 2.90 3.06 7.13
C LEU A 4 3.57 4.41 7.44
N GLN A 5 4.16 5.02 6.42
CA GLN A 5 4.84 6.31 6.55
C GLN A 5 3.91 7.48 6.27
N ARG A 6 3.01 7.31 5.30
CA ARG A 6 2.13 8.39 4.86
C ARG A 6 0.80 7.86 4.37
N SER A 7 -0.26 8.58 4.69
CA SER A 7 -1.60 8.41 4.12
C SER A 7 -2.16 9.78 3.76
N GLN A 8 -2.47 10.01 2.49
CA GLN A 8 -3.00 11.26 1.98
C GLN A 8 -4.24 10.99 1.13
N PRO A 9 -5.37 11.65 1.38
CA PRO A 9 -6.51 11.56 0.47
C PRO A 9 -6.14 12.16 -0.89
N THR A 10 -6.60 11.55 -1.98
CA THR A 10 -6.44 12.12 -3.32
C THR A 10 -7.44 13.26 -3.52
N PRO A 11 -6.99 14.49 -3.85
CA PRO A 11 -7.89 15.62 -4.03
C PRO A 11 -8.85 15.38 -5.20
N GLY A 12 -10.15 15.52 -4.94
CA GLY A 12 -11.19 15.43 -5.98
C GLY A 12 -11.68 14.01 -6.30
N THR A 13 -11.20 12.98 -5.59
CA THR A 13 -11.71 11.60 -5.68
C THR A 13 -11.97 11.02 -4.29
N ASP A 14 -12.78 9.95 -4.20
CA ASP A 14 -12.98 9.18 -2.96
C ASP A 14 -11.85 8.15 -2.84
N GLY A 15 -10.63 8.68 -2.72
CA GLY A 15 -9.40 7.91 -2.81
C GLY A 15 -8.36 8.26 -1.76
N ILE A 16 -7.42 7.35 -1.59
CA ILE A 16 -6.32 7.48 -0.63
C ILE A 16 -5.03 6.97 -1.26
N ARG A 17 -3.99 7.78 -1.13
CA ARG A 17 -2.61 7.40 -1.39
C ARG A 17 -1.95 7.01 -0.08
N VAL A 18 -1.36 5.83 -0.04
CA VAL A 18 -0.59 5.34 1.10
C VAL A 18 0.84 5.02 0.68
N GLU A 19 1.76 5.27 1.58
CA GLU A 19 3.18 4.96 1.41
C GLU A 19 3.65 4.09 2.57
N PHE A 20 4.28 2.98 2.21
CA PHE A 20 4.86 2.02 3.14
C PHE A 20 6.36 1.95 2.93
N GLU A 21 7.09 1.87 4.03
CA GLU A 21 8.53 1.63 4.03
C GLU A 21 8.83 0.37 4.82
N ASN A 22 9.68 -0.48 4.26
CA ASN A 22 10.10 -1.74 4.87
C ASN A 22 8.89 -2.60 5.31
N ALA A 23 7.87 -2.67 4.46
CA ALA A 23 6.69 -3.49 4.70
C ALA A 23 6.89 -4.89 4.12
N ALA A 24 6.38 -5.93 4.81
CA ALA A 24 6.36 -7.26 4.25
C ALA A 24 5.41 -7.30 3.04
N PHE A 25 5.89 -7.82 1.92
CA PHE A 25 5.10 -7.88 0.69
C PHE A 25 3.83 -8.72 0.86
N ASP A 26 3.94 -9.87 1.55
CA ASP A 26 2.81 -10.76 1.81
C ASP A 26 1.72 -10.06 2.66
N ASP A 27 2.11 -9.32 3.71
CA ASP A 27 1.18 -8.56 4.54
C ASP A 27 0.48 -7.46 3.74
N LEU A 28 1.17 -6.79 2.82
CA LEU A 28 0.57 -5.78 1.94
C LEU A 28 -0.47 -6.40 1.00
N MET A 29 -0.20 -7.58 0.44
CA MET A 29 -1.14 -8.27 -0.43
C MET A 29 -2.39 -8.72 0.32
N LEU A 30 -2.24 -9.22 1.55
CA LEU A 30 -3.37 -9.55 2.42
C LEU A 30 -4.20 -8.30 2.75
N TRP A 31 -3.53 -7.21 3.15
CA TRP A 31 -4.18 -5.93 3.45
C TRP A 31 -4.94 -5.35 2.26
N LEU A 32 -4.38 -5.42 1.05
CA LEU A 32 -5.08 -5.00 -0.18
C LEU A 32 -6.32 -5.85 -0.46
N GLY A 33 -6.23 -7.16 -0.25
CA GLY A 33 -7.39 -8.05 -0.37
C GLY A 33 -8.50 -7.71 0.61
N ASP A 34 -8.13 -7.38 1.85
CA ASP A 34 -9.07 -6.97 2.89
C ASP A 34 -9.71 -5.61 2.61
N LEU A 35 -8.95 -4.63 2.11
CA LEU A 35 -9.49 -3.34 1.68
C LEU A 35 -10.54 -3.47 0.57
N ASN A 36 -10.26 -4.29 -0.44
CA ASN A 36 -11.21 -4.55 -1.51
C ASN A 36 -12.48 -5.22 -0.97
N ARG A 37 -12.36 -6.24 -0.10
CA ARG A 37 -13.52 -6.95 0.45
C ARG A 37 -14.35 -6.10 1.42
N GLN A 38 -13.72 -5.30 2.27
CA GLN A 38 -14.39 -4.58 3.35
C GLN A 38 -14.90 -3.21 2.90
N HIS A 39 -14.15 -2.52 2.05
CA HIS A 39 -14.41 -1.13 1.67
C HIS A 39 -14.72 -0.94 0.18
N GLY A 40 -14.53 -1.98 -0.65
CA GLY A 40 -14.70 -1.87 -2.10
C GLY A 40 -13.64 -0.99 -2.77
N LEU A 41 -12.50 -0.75 -2.10
CA LEU A 41 -11.42 0.07 -2.64
C LEU A 41 -10.58 -0.76 -3.61
N LEU A 42 -10.36 -0.21 -4.80
CA LEU A 42 -9.57 -0.78 -5.88
C LEU A 42 -8.21 -0.09 -5.98
N VAL A 43 -7.18 -0.86 -6.34
CA VAL A 43 -5.83 -0.32 -6.58
C VAL A 43 -5.79 0.32 -7.96
N GLN A 44 -5.61 1.64 -7.98
CA GLN A 44 -5.52 2.42 -9.22
C GLN A 44 -4.09 2.52 -9.72
N SER A 45 -3.15 2.66 -8.78
CA SER A 45 -1.73 2.67 -9.08
C SER A 45 -0.97 2.03 -7.93
N CYS A 46 0.03 1.22 -8.27
CA CYS A 46 0.94 0.61 -7.31
C CYS A 46 2.37 0.71 -7.81
N SER A 47 3.29 1.03 -6.89
CA SER A 47 4.72 1.01 -7.13
C SER A 47 5.37 0.28 -5.97
N PHE A 48 6.24 -0.68 -6.28
CA PHE A 48 6.99 -1.47 -5.31
C PHE A 48 8.47 -1.42 -5.63
N SER A 49 9.28 -1.18 -4.62
CA SER A 49 10.74 -1.18 -4.69
C SER A 49 11.28 -2.12 -3.62
N ALA A 50 12.16 -3.04 -4.01
CA ALA A 50 12.81 -3.94 -3.06
C ALA A 50 13.69 -3.14 -2.08
N VAL A 51 13.56 -3.45 -0.80
CA VAL A 51 14.56 -3.03 0.20
C VAL A 51 15.81 -3.91 -0.01
N SER A 52 17.00 -3.36 0.25
CA SER A 52 18.31 -3.99 0.01
C SER A 52 18.43 -5.44 0.53
N ALA A 53 19.49 -6.14 0.14
CA ALA A 53 19.67 -7.59 0.33
C ALA A 53 19.40 -8.15 1.75
N ASP A 54 19.54 -7.34 2.81
CA ASP A 54 19.21 -7.70 4.21
C ASP A 54 17.69 -7.74 4.50
N GLY A 55 16.86 -7.15 3.65
CA GLY A 55 15.41 -7.04 3.78
C GLY A 55 14.65 -7.99 2.84
N GLN A 56 15.01 -9.28 2.81
CA GLN A 56 14.32 -10.25 1.97
C GLN A 56 12.80 -10.26 2.24
N GLY A 57 11.99 -10.11 1.19
CA GLY A 57 10.53 -10.03 1.28
C GLY A 57 9.98 -8.69 1.80
N ARG A 58 10.84 -7.68 2.00
CA ARG A 58 10.45 -6.31 2.38
C ARG A 58 10.47 -5.39 1.17
N VAL A 59 9.46 -4.55 1.06
CA VAL A 59 9.29 -3.59 -0.03
C VAL A 59 8.94 -2.20 0.52
N ASN A 60 9.44 -1.20 -0.18
CA ASN A 60 8.91 0.15 -0.11
C ASN A 60 7.81 0.26 -1.16
N SER A 61 6.67 0.80 -0.78
CA SER A 61 5.47 0.77 -1.60
C SER A 61 4.80 2.12 -1.63
N THR A 62 4.27 2.50 -2.77
CA THR A 62 3.33 3.61 -2.90
C THR A 62 2.10 3.09 -3.62
N LEU A 63 0.94 3.24 -2.99
CA LEU A 63 -0.33 2.72 -3.49
C LEU A 63 -1.34 3.86 -3.53
N THR A 64 -2.06 3.98 -4.63
CA THR A 64 -3.24 4.83 -4.75
C THR A 64 -4.46 3.94 -4.88
N LEU A 65 -5.40 4.11 -3.96
CA LEU A 65 -6.62 3.34 -3.82
C LEU A 65 -7.82 4.27 -4.04
N GLU A 66 -8.81 3.85 -4.80
CA GLU A 66 -10.04 4.60 -5.04
C GLU A 66 -11.26 3.66 -5.05
N ARG A 67 -12.45 4.18 -4.77
CA ARG A 67 -13.72 3.44 -4.81
C ARG A 67 -14.38 3.46 -6.19
#